data_AF-A0A0L6J335-F1
#
_entry.id   AF-A0A0L6J335-F1
#
_cell.length_a   1.000
_cell.length_b   1.000
_cell.length_c   1.000
_cell.angle_alpha   90.00
_cell.angle_beta   90.00
_cell.angle_gamma   90.00
#
_symmetry.space_group_name_H-M   'P 1'
#
loop_
_entity.id
_entity.type
_entity.pdbx_description
1 polymer ?
#
loop_
_entity_poly.entity_id
_entity_poly.type
_entity_poly.pdbx_seq_one_letter_code
_entity_poly.pdbx_strand_id
1 'polypeptide(L)'
;MVRSAHAKRLTLARALAVAKSGLGANVRCEIIAGAARSAFTETWLGHQGRPVDWDWAALSARFQNNHPKCFNAAIWHDETLCGLAIGAVNRDRFVAVDFLEGNPDPTHPLKGR
;
A
#
# COMPACT_ATOMS: atom_id res chain seq x y z
N MET A 1 27.05 9.51 -4.01
CA MET A 1 25.59 9.37 -4.19
C MET A 1 24.91 8.35 -3.23
N VAL A 2 25.62 7.73 -2.29
CA VAL A 2 25.12 6.60 -1.45
C VAL A 2 24.34 7.03 -0.19
N ARG A 3 24.59 8.24 0.34
CA ARG A 3 24.00 8.71 1.62
C ARG A 3 22.49 8.98 1.57
N SER A 4 21.94 9.32 0.40
CA SER A 4 20.53 9.71 0.22
C SER A 4 19.56 8.53 0.34
N ALA A 5 19.89 7.38 -0.26
CA ALA A 5 19.05 6.19 -0.22
C ALA A 5 18.97 5.57 1.19
N HIS A 6 20.09 5.59 1.93
CA HIS A 6 20.17 5.05 3.29
C HIS A 6 19.35 5.88 4.28
N ALA A 7 19.40 7.21 4.17
CA ALA A 7 18.59 8.12 4.98
C ALA A 7 17.08 7.94 4.71
N LYS A 8 16.66 7.82 3.45
CA LYS A 8 15.25 7.54 3.09
C LYS A 8 14.73 6.22 3.70
N ARG A 9 15.57 5.18 3.71
CA ARG A 9 15.23 3.85 4.26
C ARG A 9 15.01 3.88 5.78
N LEU A 10 15.84 4.65 6.50
CA LEU A 10 15.76 4.77 7.96
C LEU A 10 14.50 5.53 8.42
N THR A 11 14.11 6.58 7.69
CA THR A 11 12.90 7.37 7.97
C THR A 11 11.63 6.57 7.71
N LEU A 12 11.61 5.77 6.64
CA LEU A 12 10.49 4.87 6.34
C LEU A 12 10.30 3.81 7.43
N ALA A 13 11.39 3.20 7.92
CA ALA A 13 11.34 2.19 8.98
C ALA A 13 10.74 2.75 10.29
N ARG A 14 11.09 3.98 10.67
CA ARG A 14 10.50 4.66 11.84
C ARG A 14 9.02 5.02 11.64
N ALA A 15 8.67 5.56 10.46
CA ALA A 15 7.28 5.87 10.15
C ALA A 15 6.41 4.60 10.14
N LEU A 16 6.92 3.49 9.60
CA LEU A 16 6.27 2.18 9.65
C LEU A 16 6.15 1.64 11.08
N ALA A 17 7.15 1.84 11.94
CA ALA A 17 7.08 1.44 13.34
C ALA A 17 5.99 2.21 14.12
N VAL A 18 5.86 3.52 13.88
CA VAL A 18 4.79 4.34 14.48
C VAL A 18 3.42 3.97 13.92
N ALA A 19 3.32 3.73 12.61
CA ALA A 19 2.08 3.25 12.00
C ALA A 19 1.65 1.89 12.60
N LYS A 20 2.60 0.96 12.80
CA LYS A 20 2.34 -0.35 13.41
C LYS A 20 1.81 -0.26 14.84
N SER A 21 2.26 0.72 15.65
CA SER A 21 1.75 0.85 17.03
C SER A 21 0.28 1.27 17.13
N GLY A 22 -0.30 1.84 16.07
CA GLY A 22 -1.75 2.17 16.01
C GLY A 22 -2.60 1.11 15.32
N LEU A 23 -1.98 0.07 14.77
CA LEU A 23 -2.65 -0.99 14.03
C LEU A 23 -2.85 -2.21 14.95
N GLY A 24 -3.96 -2.93 14.78
CA GLY A 24 -4.16 -4.20 15.49
C GLY A 24 -3.00 -5.17 15.22
N ALA A 25 -2.70 -6.09 16.14
CA ALA A 25 -1.52 -6.97 16.10
C ALA A 25 -1.34 -7.73 14.77
N ASN A 26 -2.43 -7.95 14.03
CA ASN A 26 -2.46 -8.72 12.80
C ASN A 26 -2.37 -7.84 11.54
N VAL A 27 -2.42 -6.51 11.67
CA VAL A 27 -2.41 -5.61 10.51
C VAL A 27 -0.99 -5.12 10.22
N ARG A 28 -0.54 -5.33 8.98
CA ARG A 28 0.77 -4.87 8.51
C ARG A 28 0.64 -4.09 7.20
N CYS A 29 1.56 -3.14 7.02
CA CYS A 29 1.71 -2.42 5.76
C CYS A 29 3.10 -2.68 5.17
N GLU A 30 3.14 -2.95 3.87
CA GLU A 30 4.38 -3.12 3.10
C GLU A 30 4.29 -2.41 1.74
N ILE A 31 5.38 -2.38 0.98
CA ILE A 31 5.39 -1.80 -0.36
C ILE A 31 4.66 -2.73 -1.34
N ILE A 32 3.94 -2.17 -2.32
CA ILE A 32 3.31 -2.94 -3.41
C ILE A 32 4.39 -3.55 -4.31
N ALA A 33 4.87 -4.74 -3.93
CA ALA A 33 5.94 -5.50 -4.58
C ALA A 33 5.51 -6.96 -4.78
N GLY A 34 6.46 -7.91 -4.82
CA GLY A 34 6.23 -9.31 -5.20
C GLY A 34 5.01 -9.96 -4.56
N ALA A 35 5.01 -10.12 -3.22
CA ALA A 35 3.91 -10.80 -2.50
C ALA A 35 2.55 -10.12 -2.72
N ALA A 36 2.49 -8.79 -2.60
CA ALA A 36 1.27 -8.02 -2.84
C ALA A 36 0.75 -8.15 -4.28
N ARG A 37 1.64 -8.16 -5.27
CA ARG A 37 1.28 -8.33 -6.69
C ARG A 37 0.74 -9.73 -6.95
N SER A 38 1.40 -10.76 -6.43
CA SER A 38 0.93 -12.14 -6.54
C SER A 38 -0.46 -12.30 -5.93
N ALA A 39 -0.64 -11.86 -4.68
CA ALA A 39 -1.94 -11.92 -4.00
C ALA A 39 -3.04 -11.15 -4.76
N PHE A 40 -2.74 -9.94 -5.26
CA PHE A 40 -3.68 -9.16 -6.08
C PHE A 40 -4.08 -9.90 -7.37
N THR A 41 -3.11 -10.44 -8.11
CA THR A 41 -3.37 -11.18 -9.35
C THR A 41 -4.20 -12.43 -9.10
N GLU A 42 -3.91 -13.16 -8.02
CA GLU A 42 -4.58 -14.41 -7.69
C GLU A 42 -6.02 -14.20 -7.18
N THR A 43 -6.28 -13.12 -6.44
CA THR A 43 -7.53 -12.98 -5.67
C THR A 43 -8.42 -11.81 -6.10
N TRP A 44 -7.86 -10.72 -6.64
CA TRP A 44 -8.63 -9.51 -6.94
C TRP A 44 -8.81 -9.29 -8.43
N LEU A 45 -7.77 -9.47 -9.24
CA LEU A 45 -7.72 -9.00 -10.63
C LEU A 45 -8.90 -9.49 -11.48
N GLY A 46 -9.32 -10.74 -11.32
CA GLY A 46 -10.46 -11.34 -12.02
C GLY A 46 -11.76 -11.40 -11.22
N HIS A 47 -11.81 -10.79 -10.03
CA HIS A 47 -12.95 -10.92 -9.13
C HIS A 47 -14.16 -10.09 -9.62
N GLN A 48 -15.33 -10.72 -9.74
CA GLN A 48 -16.54 -10.08 -10.30
C GLN A 48 -17.02 -8.87 -9.49
N GLY A 49 -16.79 -8.88 -8.17
CA GLY A 49 -17.14 -7.77 -7.26
C GLY A 49 -16.13 -6.62 -7.24
N ARG A 50 -15.09 -6.64 -8.09
CA ARG A 50 -14.08 -5.57 -8.12
C ARG A 50 -14.63 -4.31 -8.80
N PRO A 51 -14.60 -3.13 -8.14
CA PRO A 51 -15.26 -1.93 -8.66
C PRO A 51 -14.44 -1.15 -9.69
N VAL A 52 -13.14 -1.43 -9.81
CA VAL A 52 -12.19 -0.70 -10.66
C VAL A 52 -11.29 -1.67 -11.42
N ASP A 53 -10.74 -1.23 -12.55
CA ASP A 53 -9.87 -2.00 -13.45
C ASP A 53 -8.40 -1.58 -13.36
N TRP A 54 -8.01 -0.89 -12.28
CA TRP A 54 -6.68 -0.32 -12.13
C TRP A 54 -5.56 -1.37 -12.22
N ASP A 55 -4.53 -1.06 -13.00
CA ASP A 55 -3.25 -1.76 -12.99
C ASP A 55 -2.36 -1.20 -11.86
N TRP A 56 -2.42 -1.86 -10.71
CA TRP A 56 -1.64 -1.48 -9.53
C TRP A 56 -0.13 -1.54 -9.74
N ALA A 57 0.36 -2.44 -10.60
CA ALA A 57 1.79 -2.54 -10.87
C ALA A 57 2.27 -1.31 -11.65
N ALA A 58 1.53 -0.93 -12.71
CA ALA A 58 1.82 0.26 -13.49
C ALA A 58 1.64 1.56 -12.67
N LEU A 59 0.56 1.66 -11.88
CA LEU A 59 0.31 2.81 -11.00
C LEU A 59 1.45 2.99 -9.98
N SER A 60 1.83 1.90 -9.31
CA SER A 60 2.92 1.92 -8.33
C SER A 60 4.23 2.39 -8.98
N ALA A 61 4.59 1.83 -10.14
CA ALA A 61 5.82 2.21 -10.85
C ALA A 61 5.80 3.68 -11.27
N ARG A 62 4.68 4.15 -11.83
CA ARG A 62 4.50 5.55 -12.25
C ARG A 62 4.65 6.52 -11.08
N PHE A 63 4.02 6.23 -9.94
CA PHE A 63 4.11 7.10 -8.76
C PHE A 63 5.53 7.15 -8.20
N GLN A 64 6.19 6.01 -8.06
CA GLN A 64 7.57 5.93 -7.57
C GLN A 64 8.54 6.71 -8.47
N ASN A 65 8.30 6.74 -9.79
CA ASN A 65 9.13 7.48 -10.74
C ASN A 65 8.87 8.99 -10.74
N ASN A 66 7.61 9.41 -10.58
CA ASN A 66 7.21 10.82 -10.76
C ASN A 66 7.15 11.62 -9.46
N HIS A 67 7.02 10.96 -8.31
CA HIS A 67 6.79 11.61 -7.02
C HIS A 67 7.88 11.24 -6.01
N PRO A 68 8.86 12.12 -5.74
CA PRO A 68 10.01 11.83 -4.86
C PRO A 68 9.63 11.50 -3.40
N LYS A 69 8.41 11.88 -2.99
CA LYS A 69 7.81 11.71 -1.65
C LYS A 69 6.45 11.00 -1.74
N CYS A 70 6.33 9.97 -2.59
CA CYS A 70 5.15 9.10 -2.60
C CYS A 70 5.21 8.03 -1.51
N PHE A 71 4.05 7.45 -1.22
CA PHE A 71 3.93 6.16 -0.58
C PHE A 71 3.13 5.21 -1.48
N ASN A 72 3.43 3.93 -1.37
CA ASN A 72 2.66 2.85 -1.94
C ASN A 72 2.59 1.73 -0.89
N ALA A 73 1.38 1.35 -0.51
CA ALA A 73 1.12 0.47 0.60
C ALA A 73 0.21 -0.68 0.17
N ALA A 74 0.65 -1.89 0.41
CA ALA A 74 -0.19 -3.06 0.55
C ALA A 74 -0.51 -3.26 2.03
N ILE A 75 -1.81 -3.32 2.33
CA ILE A 75 -2.37 -3.46 3.67
C ILE A 75 -2.81 -4.91 3.81
N TRP A 76 -2.30 -5.58 4.83
CA TRP A 76 -2.57 -6.99 5.10
C TRP A 76 -3.17 -7.16 6.49
N HIS A 77 -3.97 -8.21 6.64
CA HIS A 77 -4.37 -8.77 7.92
C HIS A 77 -3.93 -10.22 7.91
N ASP A 78 -2.99 -10.59 8.79
CA ASP A 78 -2.23 -11.83 8.70
C ASP A 78 -1.69 -11.99 7.26
N GLU A 79 -1.92 -13.13 6.61
CA GLU A 79 -1.48 -13.40 5.24
C GLU A 79 -2.45 -12.93 4.15
N THR A 80 -3.52 -12.22 4.52
CA THR A 80 -4.55 -11.83 3.56
C THR A 80 -4.41 -10.38 3.13
N LEU A 81 -4.25 -10.16 1.82
CA LEU A 81 -4.21 -8.82 1.24
C LEU A 81 -5.58 -8.16 1.36
N CYS A 82 -5.65 -7.09 2.15
CA CYS A 82 -6.88 -6.37 2.46
C CYS A 82 -7.07 -5.09 1.65
N GLY A 83 -5.97 -4.42 1.30
CA GLY A 83 -6.00 -3.06 0.80
C GLY A 83 -4.77 -2.74 -0.04
N LEU A 84 -4.95 -1.91 -1.06
CA LEU A 84 -3.88 -1.28 -1.82
C LEU A 84 -4.10 0.22 -1.80
N ALA A 85 -3.04 0.98 -1.51
CA ALA A 85 -3.09 2.43 -1.46
C ALA A 85 -1.85 3.06 -2.08
N ILE A 86 -2.04 4.13 -2.85
CA ILE A 86 -0.96 4.97 -3.37
C ILE A 86 -1.29 6.41 -3.06
N GLY A 87 -0.29 7.19 -2.70
CA GLY A 87 -0.44 8.62 -2.57
C GLY A 87 0.88 9.35 -2.42
N ALA A 88 0.82 10.64 -2.10
CA ALA A 88 2.01 11.46 -1.96
C ALA A 88 1.91 12.51 -0.86
N VAL A 89 3.07 12.87 -0.31
CA VAL A 89 3.19 14.01 0.60
C VAL A 89 3.21 15.29 -0.23
N ASN A 90 2.26 16.19 0.03
CA ASN A 90 2.19 17.49 -0.61
C ASN A 90 2.81 18.56 0.29
N ARG A 91 3.90 19.18 -0.17
CA ARG A 91 4.60 20.31 0.49
C ARG A 91 4.89 20.07 1.98
N ASP A 92 5.12 18.82 2.40
CA ASP A 92 5.36 18.42 3.79
C ASP A 92 4.26 18.84 4.79
N ARG A 93 3.04 19.12 4.29
CA ARG A 93 1.90 19.58 5.12
C ARG A 93 0.81 18.54 5.26
N PHE A 94 0.51 17.81 4.19
CA PHE A 94 -0.53 16.79 4.19
C PHE A 94 -0.13 15.60 3.33
N VAL A 95 -0.70 14.45 3.66
CA VAL A 95 -0.63 13.22 2.87
C VAL A 95 -1.91 13.16 2.05
N ALA A 96 -1.78 13.19 0.72
CA ALA A 96 -2.90 12.91 -0.17
C ALA A 96 -2.93 11.41 -0.48
N VAL A 97 -4.10 10.80 -0.37
CA VAL A 97 -4.35 9.43 -0.85
C VAL A 97 -4.97 9.58 -2.23
N ASP A 98 -4.23 9.17 -3.27
CA ASP A 98 -4.65 9.32 -4.67
C ASP A 98 -5.43 8.08 -5.13
N PHE A 99 -5.02 6.90 -4.67
CA PHE A 99 -5.67 5.63 -4.97
C PHE A 99 -5.83 4.81 -3.69
N LEU A 100 -7.02 4.24 -3.51
CA LEU A 100 -7.32 3.31 -2.43
C LEU A 100 -8.32 2.28 -2.94
N GLU A 101 -7.97 1.00 -2.87
CA GLU A 101 -8.86 -0.11 -3.17
C GLU A 101 -8.79 -1.13 -2.05
N GLY A 102 -9.95 -1.60 -1.60
CA GLY A 102 -10.06 -2.70 -0.65
C GLY A 102 -10.38 -4.01 -1.36
N ASN A 103 -10.05 -5.13 -0.71
CA ASN A 103 -10.33 -6.47 -1.24
C ASN A 103 -11.82 -6.57 -1.66
N PRO A 104 -12.12 -7.06 -2.88
CA PRO A 104 -13.49 -7.15 -3.36
C PRO A 104 -14.32 -8.26 -2.70
N ASP A 105 -13.70 -9.18 -1.97
CA ASP A 105 -14.40 -10.20 -1.17
C ASP A 105 -15.16 -9.52 0.01
N PRO A 106 -16.49 -9.70 0.11
CA PRO A 106 -17.28 -9.13 1.21
C PRO A 106 -16.98 -9.77 2.56
N THR A 107 -16.41 -10.98 2.59
CA THR A 107 -16.08 -11.73 3.82
C THR A 107 -14.70 -11.37 4.38
N HIS A 108 -14.00 -10.43 3.76
CA HIS A 108 -12.62 -10.10 4.10
C HIS A 108 -12.44 -9.61 5.54
N PRO A 109 -11.37 -9.98 6.26
CA PRO A 109 -11.15 -9.70 7.69
C PRO A 109 -11.22 -8.23 8.13
N LEU A 110 -11.03 -7.27 7.22
CA LEU A 110 -11.08 -5.84 7.51
C LEU A 110 -12.39 -5.16 7.04
N LYS A 111 -13.35 -5.91 6.50
CA LYS A 111 -14.66 -5.35 6.14
C LYS A 111 -15.51 -5.19 7.41
N GLY A 112 -16.11 -4.02 7.58
CA GLY A 112 -17.04 -3.74 8.68
C GLY A 112 -16.40 -3.59 10.07
N ARG A 113 -15.08 -3.35 10.14
CA ARG A 113 -14.33 -3.05 11.37
C ARG A 113 -13.89 -1.60 11.43
#